data_AF-A0A556SBJ8-F1
#
_entry.id   AF-A0A556SBJ8-F1
#
_cell.length_a   1.000
_cell.length_b   1.000
_cell.length_c   1.000
_cell.angle_alpha   90.00
_cell.angle_beta   90.00
_cell.angle_gamma   90.00
#
_symmetry.space_group_name_H-M   'P 1'
#
loop_
_entity.id
_entity.type
_entity.pdbx_description
1 polymer ?
#
loop_
_entity_poly.entity_id
_entity_poly.type
_entity_poly.pdbx_seq_one_letter_code
_entity_poly.pdbx_strand_id
1 'polypeptide(L)'
;MFNELNRYDNFRRYRYLLIDNRVVLHWANPLSLEKLTQQFGENKAFGEKKLTTVLRTDLDYDPSVCPTLIQLAEPSILTDDVIIDDISRQATLERFWSQRYICAYLVSDQKPSALAKQLINIGNSIGRTLKGSYYPFFEPFRMQFLDEVGSNQNKAWLKAQFSQIYNYYYPSIHNGKFIQFTANKETMPEKSWDVDDNLPIKNIRIIRTLVNAWANNRLQFEEQQSLPLSKDVITEATQLVEQAEQLGLVDAGDILFWGICGLRYHQAFTQNPKVLMLTELAKKTPGTLSTQVNNANIIIEGTNIK
;
A
#
# COMPACT_ATOMS: atom_id res chain seq x y z
N MET A 1 -17.01 8.72 -2.88
CA MET A 1 -17.21 7.25 -2.79
C MET A 1 -18.66 6.84 -2.57
N PHE A 2 -19.48 7.67 -1.91
CA PHE A 2 -20.88 7.35 -1.61
C PHE A 2 -21.67 6.81 -2.81
N ASN A 3 -21.68 7.57 -3.91
CA ASN A 3 -22.38 7.17 -5.13
C ASN A 3 -21.88 5.81 -5.65
N GLU A 4 -20.57 5.56 -5.63
CA GLU A 4 -19.97 4.31 -6.11
C GLU A 4 -20.44 3.10 -5.29
N LEU A 5 -20.44 3.20 -3.95
CA LEU A 5 -20.86 2.11 -3.07
C LEU A 5 -22.37 1.84 -3.11
N ASN A 6 -23.16 2.83 -3.55
CA ASN A 6 -24.62 2.71 -3.69
C ASN A 6 -25.08 2.60 -5.15
N ARG A 7 -24.17 2.40 -6.12
CA ARG A 7 -24.54 2.00 -7.49
C ARG A 7 -25.28 0.66 -7.48
N TYR A 8 -26.18 0.46 -8.42
CA TYR A 8 -27.11 -0.68 -8.47
C TYR A 8 -26.47 -2.04 -8.15
N ASP A 9 -25.32 -2.37 -8.74
CA ASP A 9 -24.63 -3.64 -8.49
C ASP A 9 -24.07 -3.73 -7.07
N ASN A 10 -23.53 -2.65 -6.52
CA ASN A 10 -22.98 -2.63 -5.17
C ASN A 10 -24.09 -2.58 -4.12
N PHE A 11 -25.15 -1.83 -4.37
CA PHE A 11 -26.30 -1.65 -3.49
C PHE A 11 -26.96 -2.97 -3.10
N ARG A 12 -26.95 -3.96 -4.00
CA ARG A 12 -27.52 -5.31 -3.76
C ARG A 12 -26.64 -6.21 -2.89
N ARG A 13 -25.52 -5.71 -2.38
CA ARG A 13 -24.50 -6.47 -1.66
C ARG A 13 -24.20 -5.84 -0.32
N TYR A 14 -23.46 -6.56 0.52
CA TYR A 14 -22.88 -5.96 1.71
C TYR A 14 -21.73 -5.04 1.31
N ARG A 15 -21.61 -3.91 2.01
CA ARG A 15 -20.48 -2.99 1.88
C ARG A 15 -19.75 -2.86 3.19
N TYR A 16 -18.44 -2.90 3.11
CA TYR A 16 -17.56 -2.95 4.26
C TYR A 16 -16.48 -1.89 4.19
N LEU A 17 -16.06 -1.44 5.36
CA LEU A 17 -14.79 -0.75 5.59
C LEU A 17 -13.83 -1.72 6.28
N LEU A 18 -12.58 -1.75 5.85
CA LEU A 18 -11.49 -2.40 6.56
C LEU A 18 -10.55 -1.34 7.11
N ILE A 19 -10.26 -1.42 8.41
CA ILE A 19 -9.34 -0.52 9.12
C ILE A 19 -8.20 -1.29 9.80
N ASP A 20 -7.03 -0.69 9.90
CA ASP A 20 -5.86 -1.24 10.62
C ASP A 20 -5.78 -0.68 12.04
N ASN A 21 -6.06 -1.52 13.04
CA ASN A 21 -6.06 -1.13 14.45
C ASN A 21 -4.67 -0.78 15.01
N ARG A 22 -3.60 -1.03 14.24
CA ARG A 22 -2.24 -0.60 14.61
C ARG A 22 -2.05 0.92 14.50
N VAL A 23 -2.94 1.62 13.80
CA VAL A 23 -3.03 3.08 13.80
C VAL A 23 -4.18 3.48 14.71
N VAL A 24 -3.88 4.27 15.74
CA VAL A 24 -4.90 4.74 16.69
C VAL A 24 -5.28 6.17 16.33
N LEU A 25 -6.54 6.38 15.97
CA LEU A 25 -7.09 7.73 15.81
C LEU A 25 -7.44 8.32 17.18
N HIS A 26 -7.33 9.63 17.30
CA HIS A 26 -7.76 10.36 18.48
C HIS A 26 -9.25 10.10 18.78
N TRP A 27 -9.64 9.96 20.04
CA TRP A 27 -10.99 9.59 20.48
C TRP A 27 -12.10 10.51 19.95
N ALA A 28 -11.78 11.79 19.72
CA ALA A 28 -12.70 12.77 19.15
C ALA A 28 -12.89 12.63 17.63
N ASN A 29 -12.07 11.84 16.94
CA ASN A 29 -12.25 11.58 15.52
C ASN A 29 -13.51 10.71 15.33
N PRO A 30 -14.42 11.07 14.42
CA PRO A 30 -15.66 10.31 14.17
C PRO A 30 -15.39 8.86 13.72
N LEU A 31 -14.21 8.59 13.14
CA LEU A 31 -13.78 7.26 12.71
C LEU A 31 -12.93 6.53 13.76
N SER A 32 -12.78 7.06 14.97
CA SER A 32 -12.12 6.30 16.04
C SER A 32 -12.83 4.98 16.26
N LEU A 33 -12.07 3.92 16.60
CA LEU A 33 -12.65 2.59 16.81
C LEU A 33 -13.75 2.61 17.88
N GLU A 34 -13.62 3.46 18.90
CA GLU A 34 -14.66 3.68 19.91
C GLU A 34 -15.97 4.19 19.30
N LYS A 35 -15.90 5.24 18.46
CA LYS A 35 -17.07 5.82 17.79
C LYS A 35 -17.70 4.85 16.79
N LEU A 36 -16.87 4.14 16.03
CA LEU A 36 -17.33 3.09 15.11
C LEU A 36 -17.98 1.93 15.86
N THR A 37 -17.46 1.56 17.03
CA THR A 37 -18.08 0.55 17.90
C THR A 37 -19.41 1.03 18.48
N GLN A 38 -19.51 2.30 18.90
CA GLN A 38 -20.77 2.90 19.35
C GLN A 38 -21.82 2.92 18.22
N GLN A 39 -21.41 3.24 16.99
CA GLN A 39 -22.31 3.37 15.84
C GLN A 39 -22.74 2.02 15.24
N PHE A 40 -21.82 1.06 15.10
CA PHE A 40 -22.06 -0.20 14.39
C PHE A 40 -22.07 -1.44 15.30
N GLY A 41 -21.55 -1.36 16.52
CA GLY A 41 -21.28 -2.50 17.41
C GLY A 41 -22.48 -3.16 18.09
N GLU A 42 -23.67 -3.11 17.48
CA GLU A 42 -24.93 -3.57 18.10
C GLU A 42 -24.79 -4.84 18.98
N ASN A 43 -25.21 -4.69 20.24
CA ASN A 43 -25.49 -5.79 21.18
C ASN A 43 -26.70 -6.60 20.68
N LYS A 44 -26.51 -7.51 19.72
CA LYS A 44 -27.55 -8.48 19.37
C LYS A 44 -27.10 -9.89 19.71
N ALA A 45 -27.80 -10.47 20.68
CA ALA A 45 -27.61 -11.86 21.12
C ALA A 45 -27.88 -12.92 20.01
N PHE A 46 -28.43 -12.51 18.86
CA PHE A 46 -28.88 -13.43 17.80
C PHE A 46 -28.54 -12.95 16.35
N GLY A 47 -27.54 -12.08 16.16
CA GLY A 47 -27.10 -11.63 14.83
C GLY A 47 -25.58 -11.66 14.64
N GLU A 48 -25.10 -11.66 13.39
CA GLU A 48 -23.67 -11.48 13.12
C GLU A 48 -23.24 -10.05 13.50
N LYS A 49 -22.07 -9.94 14.13
CA LYS A 49 -21.51 -8.66 14.53
C LYS A 49 -21.14 -7.84 13.28
N LYS A 50 -21.62 -6.60 13.21
CA LYS A 50 -21.23 -5.66 12.15
C LYS A 50 -19.75 -5.29 12.22
N LEU A 51 -19.11 -5.41 13.39
CA LEU A 51 -17.66 -5.35 13.54
C LEU A 51 -17.11 -6.76 13.71
N THR A 52 -16.19 -7.15 12.83
CA THR A 52 -15.54 -8.46 12.85
C THR A 52 -14.03 -8.26 12.76
N THR A 53 -13.29 -8.78 13.74
CA THR A 53 -11.83 -8.78 13.71
C THR A 53 -11.31 -9.74 12.63
N VAL A 54 -10.40 -9.25 11.79
CA VAL A 54 -9.68 -10.05 10.80
C VAL A 54 -8.41 -10.59 11.47
N LEU A 55 -8.51 -11.75 12.10
CA LEU A 55 -7.44 -12.39 12.87
C LEU A 55 -6.25 -12.77 11.98
N ARG A 56 -5.28 -11.87 11.86
CA ARG A 56 -4.06 -12.11 11.11
C ARG A 56 -3.26 -13.21 11.78
N THR A 57 -2.77 -14.15 10.98
CA THR A 57 -1.97 -15.29 11.48
C THR A 57 -0.60 -14.87 12.01
N ASP A 58 -0.06 -13.72 11.58
CA ASP A 58 1.19 -13.19 12.13
C ASP A 58 1.01 -12.35 13.41
N LEU A 59 -0.24 -12.09 13.82
CA LEU A 59 -0.60 -11.32 15.01
C LEU A 59 -1.65 -12.05 15.88
N ASP A 60 -1.73 -13.38 15.76
CA ASP A 60 -2.74 -14.19 16.48
C ASP A 60 -2.57 -14.14 18.01
N TYR A 61 -1.37 -13.79 18.48
CA TYR A 61 -1.05 -13.53 19.88
C TYR A 61 -1.73 -12.28 20.45
N ASP A 62 -2.15 -11.33 19.61
CA ASP A 62 -2.86 -10.12 20.02
C ASP A 62 -3.97 -9.73 19.02
N PRO A 63 -5.20 -10.23 19.22
CA PRO A 63 -6.34 -9.87 18.40
C PRO A 63 -6.69 -8.37 18.40
N SER A 64 -6.25 -7.59 19.38
CA SER A 64 -6.61 -6.17 19.49
C SER A 64 -5.94 -5.31 18.41
N VAL A 65 -4.75 -5.70 17.97
CA VAL A 65 -3.99 -5.04 16.90
C VAL A 65 -4.32 -5.58 15.50
N CYS A 66 -5.17 -6.61 15.41
CA CYS A 66 -5.64 -7.12 14.12
C CYS A 66 -6.62 -6.13 13.46
N PRO A 67 -6.69 -6.06 12.12
CA PRO A 67 -7.63 -5.21 11.40
C PRO A 67 -9.09 -5.49 11.79
N THR A 68 -9.93 -4.46 11.69
CA THR A 68 -11.37 -4.58 11.91
C THR A 68 -12.12 -4.42 10.60
N LEU A 69 -12.95 -5.40 10.27
CA LEU A 69 -13.93 -5.33 9.18
C LEU A 69 -15.25 -4.78 9.73
N ILE A 70 -15.73 -3.69 9.17
CA ILE A 70 -16.93 -2.98 9.62
C ILE A 70 -17.95 -3.04 8.49
N GLN A 71 -19.12 -3.63 8.74
CA GLN A 71 -20.25 -3.62 7.84
C GLN A 71 -20.91 -2.25 7.85
N LEU A 72 -20.69 -1.47 6.79
CA LEU A 72 -21.27 -0.14 6.62
C LEU A 72 -22.74 -0.24 6.29
N ALA A 73 -23.14 -1.24 5.50
CA ALA A 73 -24.54 -1.46 5.16
C ALA A 73 -24.81 -2.86 4.58
N GLU A 74 -26.05 -3.28 4.75
CA GLU A 74 -26.63 -4.52 4.21
C GLU A 74 -27.15 -4.33 2.78
N PRO A 75 -27.33 -5.42 2.02
CA PRO A 75 -28.02 -5.37 0.73
C PRO A 75 -29.30 -4.54 0.77
N SER A 76 -29.47 -3.68 -0.22
CA SER A 76 -30.63 -2.81 -0.43
C SER A 76 -30.86 -1.73 0.63
N ILE A 77 -29.89 -1.50 1.53
CA ILE A 77 -29.85 -0.35 2.45
C ILE A 77 -28.80 0.62 1.93
N LEU A 78 -29.01 1.94 2.01
CA LEU A 78 -27.99 2.91 1.63
C LEU A 78 -26.89 2.99 2.70
N THR A 79 -25.65 3.29 2.29
CA THR A 79 -24.64 3.73 3.28
C THR A 79 -25.01 5.12 3.82
N ASP A 80 -24.48 5.49 4.96
CA ASP A 80 -24.48 6.87 5.45
C ASP A 80 -23.50 7.72 4.62
N ASP A 81 -23.87 8.92 4.17
CA ASP A 81 -23.03 9.77 3.34
C ASP A 81 -21.94 10.48 4.14
N VAL A 82 -22.29 11.00 5.32
CA VAL A 82 -21.38 11.67 6.25
C VAL A 82 -20.21 10.76 6.60
N ILE A 83 -20.47 9.49 6.95
CA ILE A 83 -19.39 8.57 7.30
C ILE A 83 -18.46 8.27 6.11
N ILE A 84 -19.03 8.16 4.90
CA ILE A 84 -18.25 7.88 3.69
C ILE A 84 -17.35 9.06 3.31
N ASP A 85 -17.84 10.27 3.54
CA ASP A 85 -17.06 11.49 3.34
C ASP A 85 -15.94 11.62 4.38
N ASP A 86 -16.22 11.31 5.65
CA ASP A 86 -15.20 11.26 6.70
C ASP A 86 -14.10 10.24 6.39
N ILE A 87 -14.46 9.03 5.94
CA ILE A 87 -13.47 8.01 5.54
C ILE A 87 -12.63 8.50 4.36
N SER A 88 -13.26 9.15 3.37
CA SER A 88 -12.55 9.68 2.20
C SER A 88 -11.58 10.81 2.58
N ARG A 89 -11.99 11.68 3.50
CA ARG A 89 -11.15 12.74 4.07
C ARG A 89 -9.99 12.15 4.87
N GLN A 90 -10.25 11.17 5.72
CA GLN A 90 -9.22 10.50 6.52
C GLN A 90 -8.18 9.80 5.64
N ALA A 91 -8.61 9.03 4.63
CA ALA A 91 -7.69 8.42 3.66
C ALA A 91 -6.81 9.43 2.90
N THR A 92 -7.35 10.61 2.61
CA THR A 92 -6.62 11.72 1.98
C THR A 92 -5.57 12.35 2.90
N LEU A 93 -5.88 12.44 4.20
CA LEU A 93 -4.95 12.94 5.24
C LEU A 93 -3.79 11.95 5.47
N GLU A 94 -4.09 10.65 5.43
CA GLU A 94 -3.13 9.57 5.69
C GLU A 94 -2.16 9.29 4.54
N ARG A 95 -2.29 9.98 3.40
CA ARG A 95 -1.55 9.66 2.17
C ARG A 95 -0.02 9.68 2.32
N PHE A 96 0.51 10.35 3.34
CA PHE A 96 1.96 10.41 3.60
C PHE A 96 2.36 9.72 4.91
N TRP A 97 1.41 9.08 5.60
CA TRP A 97 1.72 8.35 6.81
C TRP A 97 2.42 7.04 6.46
N SER A 98 3.41 6.67 7.27
CA SER A 98 4.13 5.40 7.14
C SER A 98 3.23 4.19 7.37
N GLN A 99 2.15 4.38 8.14
CA GLN A 99 1.08 3.43 8.36
C GLN A 99 -0.27 4.13 8.29
N ARG A 100 -1.28 3.48 7.70
CA ARG A 100 -2.60 4.06 7.44
C ARG A 100 -3.68 3.32 8.21
N TYR A 101 -4.64 4.06 8.74
CA TYR A 101 -5.79 3.48 9.43
C TYR A 101 -6.82 2.97 8.42
N ILE A 102 -7.07 3.71 7.33
CA ILE A 102 -8.01 3.31 6.29
C ILE A 102 -7.32 2.36 5.30
N CYS A 103 -7.76 1.10 5.27
CA CYS A 103 -7.20 0.09 4.37
C CYS A 103 -7.98 -0.03 3.07
N ALA A 104 -9.29 -0.29 3.15
CA ALA A 104 -10.10 -0.54 1.96
C ALA A 104 -11.60 -0.41 2.20
N TYR A 105 -12.33 -0.15 1.12
CA TYR A 105 -13.72 -0.56 1.00
C TYR A 105 -13.84 -1.90 0.29
N LEU A 106 -14.79 -2.73 0.72
CA LEU A 106 -15.08 -4.00 0.08
C LEU A 106 -16.57 -4.13 -0.21
N VAL A 107 -16.89 -4.73 -1.35
CA VAL A 107 -18.25 -5.13 -1.73
C VAL A 107 -18.26 -6.63 -1.94
N SER A 108 -19.12 -7.35 -1.21
CA SER A 108 -19.22 -8.80 -1.30
C SER A 108 -20.63 -9.29 -0.96
N ASP A 109 -20.99 -10.45 -1.51
CA ASP A 109 -22.20 -11.19 -1.14
C ASP A 109 -22.03 -11.93 0.20
N GLN A 110 -20.79 -12.06 0.70
CA GLN A 110 -20.47 -12.71 1.96
C GLN A 110 -20.85 -11.85 3.15
N LYS A 111 -21.27 -12.52 4.23
CA LYS A 111 -21.44 -11.94 5.58
C LYS A 111 -20.09 -11.61 6.24
N PRO A 112 -20.04 -10.74 7.27
CA PRO A 112 -18.79 -10.27 7.88
C PRO A 112 -17.82 -11.39 8.27
N SER A 113 -18.30 -12.45 8.92
CA SER A 113 -17.46 -13.54 9.42
C SER A 113 -16.81 -14.37 8.29
N ALA A 114 -17.55 -14.60 7.20
CA ALA A 114 -17.05 -15.31 6.02
C ALA A 114 -16.03 -14.46 5.26
N LEU A 115 -16.32 -13.16 5.08
CA LEU A 115 -15.40 -12.24 4.41
C LEU A 115 -14.10 -12.07 5.20
N ALA A 116 -14.17 -11.92 6.53
CA ALA A 116 -12.97 -11.85 7.37
C ALA A 116 -12.07 -13.10 7.19
N LYS A 117 -12.65 -14.30 7.16
CA LYS A 117 -11.91 -15.54 6.87
C LYS A 117 -11.30 -15.53 5.46
N GLN A 118 -12.03 -15.03 4.46
CA GLN A 118 -11.49 -14.91 3.11
C GLN A 118 -10.29 -13.96 3.07
N LEU A 119 -10.36 -12.80 3.74
CA LEU A 119 -9.23 -11.86 3.82
C LEU A 119 -8.00 -12.49 4.48
N ILE A 120 -8.19 -13.30 5.53
CA ILE A 120 -7.11 -14.07 6.15
C ILE A 120 -6.50 -15.06 5.14
N ASN A 121 -7.34 -15.80 4.42
CA ASN A 121 -6.90 -16.78 3.43
C ASN A 121 -6.11 -16.14 2.28
N ILE A 122 -6.54 -14.96 1.79
CA ILE A 122 -5.81 -14.19 0.78
C ILE A 122 -4.43 -13.83 1.32
N GLY A 123 -4.34 -13.25 2.52
CA GLY A 123 -3.05 -12.86 3.11
C GLY A 123 -2.11 -14.05 3.40
N ASN A 124 -2.65 -15.20 3.80
CA ASN A 124 -1.89 -16.45 3.96
C ASN A 124 -1.44 -17.04 2.62
N SER A 125 -2.27 -16.97 1.58
CA SER A 125 -1.92 -17.38 0.22
C SER A 125 -0.79 -16.51 -0.32
N ILE A 126 -0.93 -15.18 -0.16
CA ILE A 126 0.09 -14.18 -0.49
C ILE A 126 1.40 -14.47 0.27
N GLY A 127 1.31 -14.63 1.60
CA GLY A 127 2.45 -14.94 2.46
C GLY A 127 3.21 -16.19 2.04
N ARG A 128 2.52 -17.33 1.90
CA ARG A 128 3.15 -18.64 1.62
C ARG A 128 4.05 -18.59 0.40
N THR A 129 3.59 -17.96 -0.66
CA THR A 129 4.33 -18.00 -1.90
C THR A 129 5.42 -16.93 -1.98
N LEU A 130 5.30 -15.88 -1.17
CA LEU A 130 6.39 -14.96 -0.85
C LEU A 130 7.37 -15.50 0.20
N LYS A 131 7.24 -16.79 0.57
CA LYS A 131 8.07 -17.46 1.59
C LYS A 131 7.98 -16.77 2.97
N GLY A 132 6.82 -16.20 3.30
CA GLY A 132 6.50 -15.63 4.61
C GLY A 132 5.27 -16.28 5.25
N SER A 133 4.98 -15.95 6.52
CA SER A 133 3.81 -16.47 7.23
C SER A 133 2.50 -15.80 6.80
N TYR A 134 2.51 -14.48 6.66
CA TYR A 134 1.36 -13.66 6.28
C TYR A 134 1.82 -12.44 5.48
N TYR A 135 1.02 -12.03 4.51
CA TYR A 135 1.21 -10.76 3.82
C TYR A 135 -0.01 -9.85 3.99
N PRO A 136 0.12 -8.69 4.69
CA PRO A 136 -0.99 -7.76 4.91
C PRO A 136 -1.28 -6.95 3.65
N PHE A 137 -1.79 -7.61 2.61
CA PHE A 137 -2.07 -7.01 1.30
C PHE A 137 -3.03 -5.82 1.39
N PHE A 138 -3.88 -5.79 2.41
CA PHE A 138 -4.83 -4.69 2.60
C PHE A 138 -4.18 -3.38 3.01
N GLU A 139 -2.91 -3.38 3.43
CA GLU A 139 -2.14 -2.14 3.61
C GLU A 139 -2.06 -1.42 2.25
N PRO A 140 -2.53 -0.15 2.13
CA PRO A 140 -2.71 0.47 0.81
C PRO A 140 -1.45 0.51 -0.07
N PHE A 141 -0.29 0.77 0.55
CA PHE A 141 0.99 0.71 -0.18
C PHE A 141 1.29 -0.68 -0.72
N ARG A 142 1.04 -1.74 0.06
CA ARG A 142 1.32 -3.12 -0.35
C ARG A 142 0.38 -3.57 -1.46
N MET A 143 -0.90 -3.22 -1.37
CA MET A 143 -1.86 -3.51 -2.43
C MET A 143 -1.43 -2.85 -3.74
N GLN A 144 -1.17 -1.53 -3.70
CA GLN A 144 -0.79 -0.77 -4.88
C GLN A 144 0.55 -1.26 -5.45
N PHE A 145 1.51 -1.61 -4.59
CA PHE A 145 2.77 -2.21 -5.01
C PHE A 145 2.57 -3.51 -5.80
N LEU A 146 1.76 -4.44 -5.29
CA LEU A 146 1.49 -5.71 -5.99
C LEU A 146 0.76 -5.49 -7.33
N ASP A 147 -0.13 -4.50 -7.39
CA ASP A 147 -0.92 -4.17 -8.58
C ASP A 147 -0.10 -3.45 -9.66
N GLU A 148 0.86 -2.61 -9.27
CA GLU A 148 1.68 -1.83 -10.21
C GLU A 148 2.91 -2.60 -10.71
N VAL A 149 3.68 -3.19 -9.78
CA VAL A 149 5.00 -3.78 -10.05
C VAL A 149 4.91 -5.20 -10.61
N GLY A 150 3.83 -5.93 -10.33
CA GLY A 150 3.67 -7.30 -10.81
C GLY A 150 3.70 -7.42 -12.33
N SER A 151 4.23 -8.51 -12.87
CA SER A 151 4.02 -8.88 -14.28
C SER A 151 2.53 -9.11 -14.57
N ASN A 152 2.12 -9.17 -15.84
CA ASN A 152 0.73 -9.49 -16.20
C ASN A 152 0.23 -10.79 -15.57
N GLN A 153 1.11 -11.81 -15.46
CA GLN A 153 0.79 -13.07 -14.80
C GLN A 153 0.61 -12.90 -13.28
N ASN A 154 1.47 -12.10 -12.62
CA ASN A 154 1.33 -11.79 -11.19
C ASN A 154 0.03 -11.04 -10.90
N LYS A 155 -0.32 -10.06 -11.74
CA LYS A 155 -1.58 -9.31 -11.62
C LYS A 155 -2.80 -10.22 -11.82
N ALA A 156 -2.76 -11.10 -12.82
CA ALA A 156 -3.84 -12.07 -13.05
C ALA A 156 -4.02 -13.02 -11.85
N TRP A 157 -2.92 -13.52 -11.30
CA TRP A 157 -2.92 -14.35 -10.10
C TRP A 157 -3.47 -13.60 -8.87
N LEU A 158 -3.02 -12.36 -8.67
CA LEU A 158 -3.49 -11.52 -7.56
C LEU A 158 -5.01 -11.33 -7.67
N LYS A 159 -5.51 -10.98 -8.87
CA LYS A 159 -6.94 -10.82 -9.14
C LYS A 159 -7.75 -12.09 -8.85
N ALA A 160 -7.20 -13.28 -9.11
CA ALA A 160 -7.86 -14.55 -8.81
C ALA A 160 -8.02 -14.80 -7.29
N GLN A 161 -7.12 -14.28 -6.46
CA GLN A 161 -7.24 -14.40 -4.99
C GLN A 161 -8.52 -13.70 -4.47
N PHE A 162 -9.00 -12.67 -5.17
CA PHE A 162 -10.16 -11.87 -4.79
C PHE A 162 -11.46 -12.35 -5.43
N SER A 163 -11.51 -13.53 -6.06
CA SER A 163 -12.65 -14.00 -6.86
C SER A 163 -14.04 -13.96 -6.16
N GLN A 164 -14.10 -13.97 -4.82
CA GLN A 164 -15.35 -13.84 -4.04
C GLN A 164 -15.59 -12.43 -3.46
N ILE A 165 -14.72 -11.48 -3.76
CA ILE A 165 -14.88 -10.05 -3.47
C ILE A 165 -15.25 -9.37 -4.78
N TYR A 166 -16.45 -8.80 -4.86
CA TYR A 166 -16.97 -8.25 -6.11
C TYR A 166 -16.22 -6.99 -6.51
N ASN A 167 -16.04 -6.07 -5.56
CA ASN A 167 -15.21 -4.89 -5.72
C ASN A 167 -14.35 -4.67 -4.48
N TYR A 168 -13.08 -4.38 -4.70
CA TYR A 168 -12.13 -4.01 -3.66
C TYR A 168 -11.61 -2.60 -3.99
N TYR A 169 -11.73 -1.65 -3.07
CA TYR A 169 -11.23 -0.29 -3.29
C TYR A 169 -10.21 0.05 -2.21
N TYR A 170 -8.99 0.44 -2.60
CA TYR A 170 -7.96 0.88 -1.66
C TYR A 170 -7.57 2.34 -1.90
N PRO A 171 -7.19 3.11 -0.86
CA PRO A 171 -6.79 4.50 -1.05
C PRO A 171 -5.41 4.57 -1.70
N SER A 172 -5.34 5.26 -2.84
CA SER A 172 -4.10 5.51 -3.56
C SER A 172 -3.04 6.12 -2.66
N ILE A 173 -1.79 5.71 -2.83
CA ILE A 173 -0.69 6.33 -2.11
C ILE A 173 -0.39 7.76 -2.56
N HIS A 174 -0.80 8.15 -3.76
CA HIS A 174 -0.48 9.47 -4.32
C HIS A 174 -1.35 10.58 -3.74
N ASN A 175 -2.63 10.32 -3.54
CA ASN A 175 -3.61 11.35 -3.19
C ASN A 175 -4.69 10.89 -2.19
N GLY A 176 -4.67 9.63 -1.76
CA GLY A 176 -5.69 9.04 -0.87
C GLY A 176 -7.05 8.79 -1.52
N LYS A 177 -7.23 9.10 -2.82
CA LYS A 177 -8.43 8.72 -3.56
C LYS A 177 -8.48 7.21 -3.75
N PHE A 178 -9.66 6.63 -3.65
CA PHE A 178 -9.83 5.20 -3.79
C PHE A 178 -9.67 4.73 -5.24
N ILE A 179 -8.86 3.70 -5.44
CA ILE A 179 -8.67 2.99 -6.69
C ILE A 179 -9.45 1.67 -6.60
N GLN A 180 -10.20 1.33 -7.64
CA GLN A 180 -10.89 0.06 -7.74
C GLN A 180 -9.94 -1.02 -8.24
N PHE A 181 -9.83 -2.10 -7.47
CA PHE A 181 -9.24 -3.35 -7.87
C PHE A 181 -10.34 -4.37 -8.18
N THR A 182 -10.37 -4.79 -9.45
CA THR A 182 -11.38 -5.75 -9.93
C THR A 182 -10.80 -7.16 -9.91
N ALA A 183 -11.47 -8.04 -9.18
CA ALA A 183 -11.14 -9.46 -9.16
C ALA A 183 -11.32 -10.12 -10.53
N ASN A 184 -10.57 -11.20 -10.77
CA ASN A 184 -10.78 -12.05 -11.94
C ASN A 184 -11.58 -13.29 -11.50
N LYS A 185 -12.64 -13.61 -12.26
CA LYS A 185 -13.44 -14.82 -12.07
C LYS A 185 -12.95 -16.00 -12.90
N GLU A 186 -12.00 -15.77 -13.80
CA GLU A 186 -11.37 -16.81 -14.61
C GLU A 186 -10.46 -17.71 -13.78
N THR A 187 -10.07 -18.83 -14.38
CA THR A 187 -9.26 -19.88 -13.76
C THR A 187 -7.94 -19.32 -13.24
N MET A 188 -7.61 -19.64 -11.98
CA MET A 188 -6.38 -19.18 -11.35
C MET A 188 -5.16 -19.72 -12.13
N PRO A 189 -4.20 -18.88 -12.53
CA PRO A 189 -2.98 -19.36 -13.15
C PRO A 189 -2.20 -20.26 -12.17
N GLU A 190 -1.61 -21.35 -12.68
CA GLU A 190 -0.89 -22.35 -11.86
C GLU A 190 0.35 -21.79 -11.14
N LYS A 191 0.92 -20.69 -11.65
CA LYS A 191 2.12 -20.02 -11.11
C LYS A 191 1.97 -18.50 -11.08
N SER A 192 2.63 -17.87 -10.11
CA SER A 192 2.84 -16.41 -9.99
C SER A 192 4.07 -16.15 -9.12
N TRP A 193 4.48 -14.86 -8.98
CA TRP A 193 5.68 -14.30 -8.30
C TRP A 193 6.93 -15.19 -8.46
N ASP A 194 7.28 -15.43 -9.72
CA ASP A 194 8.16 -16.49 -10.21
C ASP A 194 9.47 -16.71 -9.42
N VAL A 195 9.36 -17.66 -8.49
CA VAL A 195 10.25 -18.74 -8.01
C VAL A 195 11.72 -18.45 -7.66
N ASP A 196 12.46 -17.55 -8.32
CA ASP A 196 13.90 -17.33 -8.02
C ASP A 196 14.30 -15.87 -7.69
N ASP A 197 13.62 -14.84 -8.24
CA ASP A 197 14.06 -13.43 -8.10
C ASP A 197 13.01 -12.52 -7.46
N ASN A 198 12.38 -12.91 -6.34
CA ASN A 198 11.45 -12.06 -5.55
C ASN A 198 12.07 -10.76 -4.96
N LEU A 199 13.14 -10.24 -5.58
CA LEU A 199 13.91 -9.05 -5.24
C LEU A 199 13.03 -7.80 -5.02
N PRO A 200 12.07 -7.42 -5.91
CA PRO A 200 11.19 -6.28 -5.64
C PRO A 200 10.43 -6.42 -4.32
N ILE A 201 9.95 -7.62 -4.01
CA ILE A 201 9.13 -7.89 -2.83
C ILE A 201 9.99 -7.96 -1.56
N LYS A 202 11.19 -8.56 -1.65
CA LYS A 202 12.18 -8.51 -0.56
C LYS A 202 12.46 -7.07 -0.15
N ASN A 203 12.51 -6.18 -1.14
CA ASN A 203 12.85 -4.78 -0.96
C ASN A 203 11.65 -3.86 -0.71
N ILE A 204 10.45 -4.39 -0.51
CA ILE A 204 9.24 -3.57 -0.30
C ILE A 204 9.40 -2.56 0.85
N ARG A 205 10.18 -2.89 1.89
CA ARG A 205 10.44 -1.98 3.01
C ARG A 205 11.30 -0.78 2.60
N ILE A 206 12.37 -1.01 1.85
CA ILE A 206 13.25 0.06 1.38
C ILE A 206 12.57 0.89 0.28
N ILE A 207 11.82 0.25 -0.63
CA ILE A 207 11.02 0.92 -1.65
C ILE A 207 9.96 1.81 -1.00
N ARG A 208 9.22 1.31 0.00
CA ARG A 208 8.26 2.14 0.75
C ARG A 208 8.92 3.31 1.45
N THR A 209 10.09 3.10 2.03
CA THR A 209 10.86 4.16 2.70
C THR A 209 11.28 5.23 1.71
N LEU A 210 11.77 4.83 0.54
CA LEU A 210 12.15 5.71 -0.56
C LEU A 210 10.95 6.54 -1.06
N VAL A 211 9.82 5.88 -1.36
CA VAL A 211 8.59 6.57 -1.82
C VAL A 211 8.09 7.56 -0.77
N ASN A 212 8.07 7.19 0.51
CA ASN A 212 7.65 8.07 1.59
C ASN A 212 8.61 9.25 1.78
N ALA A 213 9.92 9.02 1.72
CA ALA A 213 10.93 10.08 1.82
C ALA A 213 10.78 11.07 0.66
N TRP A 214 10.60 10.57 -0.56
CA TRP A 214 10.35 11.41 -1.73
C TRP A 214 9.07 12.24 -1.58
N ALA A 215 7.98 11.60 -1.15
CA ALA A 215 6.69 12.28 -0.96
C ALA A 215 6.75 13.35 0.16
N ASN A 216 7.43 13.05 1.27
CA ASN A 216 7.54 13.97 2.41
C ASN A 216 8.46 15.16 2.12
N ASN A 217 9.59 14.96 1.43
CA ASN A 217 10.48 16.06 1.07
C ASN A 217 9.74 17.14 0.27
N ARG A 218 8.82 16.74 -0.60
CA ARG A 218 8.02 17.68 -1.37
C ARG A 218 7.06 18.53 -0.53
N LEU A 219 6.63 18.06 0.63
CA LEU A 219 5.83 18.89 1.54
C LEU A 219 6.68 19.88 2.31
N GLN A 220 7.93 19.51 2.62
CA GLN A 220 8.82 20.31 3.47
C GLN A 220 9.60 21.36 2.68
N PHE A 221 9.90 21.11 1.41
CA PHE A 221 10.73 21.99 0.59
C PHE A 221 9.92 22.59 -0.56
N GLU A 222 9.69 23.91 -0.53
CA GLU A 222 8.89 24.65 -1.53
C GLU A 222 9.38 24.40 -2.96
N GLU A 223 10.71 24.37 -3.17
CA GLU A 223 11.34 24.10 -4.47
C GLU A 223 10.98 22.72 -5.05
N GLN A 224 10.53 21.78 -4.22
CA GLN A 224 10.17 20.42 -4.61
C GLN A 224 8.66 20.20 -4.70
N GLN A 225 7.83 21.15 -4.24
CA GLN A 225 6.37 21.06 -4.35
C GLN A 225 5.91 20.96 -5.80
N SER A 226 6.60 21.66 -6.70
CA SER A 226 6.30 21.74 -8.14
C SER A 226 6.68 20.50 -8.94
N LEU A 227 7.58 19.64 -8.44
CA LEU A 227 7.98 18.41 -9.13
C LEU A 227 6.80 17.43 -9.13
N PRO A 228 6.32 16.86 -10.24
CA PRO A 228 5.18 15.93 -10.21
C PRO A 228 5.50 14.66 -9.39
N LEU A 229 4.51 14.10 -8.68
CA LEU A 229 4.66 12.72 -8.19
C LEU A 229 4.28 11.89 -9.41
N SER A 230 5.27 11.27 -10.04
CA SER A 230 5.00 10.34 -11.11
C SER A 230 3.92 9.36 -10.65
N LYS A 231 2.95 9.07 -11.51
CA LYS A 231 2.00 7.98 -11.25
C LYS A 231 2.73 6.64 -11.15
N ASP A 232 3.94 6.57 -11.68
CA ASP A 232 4.78 5.38 -11.72
C ASP A 232 5.84 5.38 -10.61
N VAL A 233 5.73 6.24 -9.58
CA VAL A 233 6.78 6.39 -8.54
C VAL A 233 7.11 5.07 -7.82
N ILE A 234 6.16 4.15 -7.65
CA ILE A 234 6.45 2.84 -7.05
C ILE A 234 7.34 2.02 -7.98
N THR A 235 7.01 2.00 -9.27
CA THR A 235 7.79 1.31 -10.31
C THR A 235 9.18 1.91 -10.46
N GLU A 236 9.28 3.24 -10.52
CA GLU A 236 10.56 3.97 -10.59
C GLU A 236 11.42 3.69 -9.35
N ALA A 237 10.85 3.77 -8.14
CA ALA A 237 11.53 3.46 -6.90
C ALA A 237 12.00 1.99 -6.85
N THR A 238 11.20 1.06 -7.40
CA THR A 238 11.57 -0.36 -7.50
C THR A 238 12.78 -0.53 -8.42
N GLN A 239 12.74 0.04 -9.62
CA GLN A 239 13.84 -0.02 -10.59
C GLN A 239 15.13 0.59 -10.03
N LEU A 240 15.04 1.69 -9.28
CA LEU A 240 16.21 2.33 -8.67
C LEU A 240 16.82 1.49 -7.55
N VAL A 241 16.01 0.78 -6.77
CA VAL A 241 16.51 -0.15 -5.76
C VAL A 241 17.17 -1.37 -6.41
N GLU A 242 16.55 -1.94 -7.43
CA GLU A 242 17.15 -3.05 -8.21
C GLU A 242 18.46 -2.61 -8.89
N GLN A 243 18.50 -1.40 -9.42
CA GLN A 243 19.72 -0.83 -10.00
C GLN A 243 20.82 -0.67 -8.94
N ALA A 244 20.50 -0.18 -7.74
CA ALA A 244 21.47 -0.06 -6.65
C ALA A 244 22.07 -1.42 -6.27
N GLU A 245 21.25 -2.48 -6.22
CA GLU A 245 21.72 -3.84 -5.97
C GLU A 245 22.57 -4.40 -7.11
N GLN A 246 22.19 -4.14 -8.37
CA GLN A 246 23.00 -4.50 -9.55
C GLN A 246 24.36 -3.80 -9.55
N LEU A 247 24.43 -2.58 -9.01
CA LEU A 247 25.68 -1.85 -8.78
C LEU A 247 26.49 -2.41 -7.59
N GLY A 248 25.93 -3.34 -6.82
CA GLY A 248 26.58 -3.97 -5.67
C GLY A 248 26.52 -3.14 -4.39
N LEU A 249 25.62 -2.16 -4.30
CA LEU A 249 25.37 -1.46 -3.05
C LEU A 249 24.64 -2.39 -2.08
N VAL A 250 25.17 -2.48 -0.85
CA VAL A 250 24.64 -3.37 0.20
C VAL A 250 24.15 -2.60 1.42
N ASP A 251 24.60 -1.35 1.60
CA ASP A 251 24.15 -0.51 2.71
C ASP A 251 22.82 0.16 2.37
N ALA A 252 21.88 0.12 3.33
CA ALA A 252 20.55 0.67 3.14
C ALA A 252 20.56 2.20 2.95
N GLY A 253 21.48 2.91 3.61
CA GLY A 253 21.66 4.35 3.46
C GLY A 253 22.14 4.72 2.06
N ASP A 254 23.10 3.97 1.51
CA ASP A 254 23.58 4.16 0.14
C ASP A 254 22.50 3.87 -0.90
N ILE A 255 21.72 2.77 -0.73
CA ILE A 255 20.61 2.43 -1.63
C ILE A 255 19.52 3.51 -1.57
N LEU A 256 19.17 4.00 -0.38
CA LEU A 256 18.19 5.08 -0.22
C LEU A 256 18.69 6.39 -0.85
N PHE A 257 19.96 6.73 -0.65
CA PHE A 257 20.57 7.92 -1.28
C PHE A 257 20.54 7.81 -2.81
N TRP A 258 20.96 6.66 -3.35
CA TRP A 258 20.89 6.37 -4.79
C TRP A 258 19.46 6.55 -5.31
N GLY A 259 18.48 5.96 -4.63
CA GLY A 259 17.08 6.06 -5.00
C GLY A 259 16.52 7.48 -4.96
N ILE A 260 16.78 8.26 -3.89
CA ILE A 260 16.26 9.62 -3.77
C ILE A 260 16.85 10.53 -4.85
N CYS A 261 18.16 10.44 -5.07
CA CYS A 261 18.82 11.20 -6.13
C CYS A 261 18.36 10.75 -7.52
N GLY A 262 18.13 9.44 -7.72
CA GLY A 262 17.57 8.89 -8.94
C GLY A 262 16.15 9.38 -9.23
N LEU A 263 15.27 9.45 -8.24
CA LEU A 263 13.93 10.02 -8.40
C LEU A 263 13.97 11.53 -8.71
N ARG A 264 14.93 12.24 -8.11
CA ARG A 264 15.05 13.70 -8.30
C ARG A 264 15.64 14.08 -9.65
N TYR A 265 16.75 13.44 -10.02
CA TYR A 265 17.59 13.85 -11.15
C TYR A 265 17.57 12.84 -12.30
N HIS A 266 16.87 11.72 -12.15
CA HIS A 266 16.68 10.70 -13.19
C HIS A 266 18.04 10.25 -13.76
N GLN A 267 18.13 10.14 -15.09
CA GLN A 267 19.34 9.72 -15.81
C GLN A 267 20.52 10.67 -15.59
N ALA A 268 20.28 11.95 -15.29
CA ALA A 268 21.36 12.91 -15.01
C ALA A 268 22.15 12.55 -13.75
N PHE A 269 21.57 11.79 -12.82
CA PHE A 269 22.27 11.20 -11.68
C PHE A 269 22.71 9.77 -11.96
N THR A 270 21.79 8.89 -12.38
CA THR A 270 22.05 7.44 -12.46
C THR A 270 23.03 7.04 -13.57
N GLN A 271 23.25 7.91 -14.56
CA GLN A 271 24.22 7.71 -15.64
C GLN A 271 25.44 8.64 -15.54
N ASN A 272 25.55 9.44 -14.47
CA ASN A 272 26.65 10.37 -14.31
C ASN A 272 27.96 9.62 -14.06
N PRO A 273 29.00 9.77 -14.90
CA PRO A 273 30.24 9.01 -14.76
C PRO A 273 30.95 9.21 -13.41
N LYS A 274 30.89 10.43 -12.85
CA LYS A 274 31.49 10.71 -11.54
C LYS A 274 30.72 10.03 -10.42
N VAL A 275 29.38 10.04 -10.47
CA VAL A 275 28.54 9.35 -9.49
C VAL A 275 28.80 7.85 -9.55
N LEU A 276 28.83 7.24 -10.75
CA LEU A 276 29.13 5.81 -10.91
C LEU A 276 30.51 5.43 -10.36
N MET A 277 31.52 6.28 -10.55
CA MET A 277 32.85 6.08 -9.96
C MET A 277 32.82 6.11 -8.42
N LEU A 278 32.04 7.01 -7.82
CA LEU A 278 31.87 7.08 -6.37
C LEU A 278 31.03 5.90 -5.84
N THR A 279 30.04 5.42 -6.59
CA THR A 279 29.32 4.18 -6.29
C THR A 279 30.27 2.99 -6.19
N GLU A 280 31.25 2.88 -7.11
CA GLU A 280 32.27 1.83 -7.03
C GLU A 280 33.15 1.91 -5.76
N LEU A 281 33.39 3.12 -5.25
CA LEU A 281 34.10 3.32 -3.98
C LEU A 281 33.22 2.97 -2.77
N ALA A 282 31.93 3.34 -2.81
CA ALA A 282 30.96 3.02 -1.77
C ALA A 282 30.77 1.50 -1.60
N LYS A 283 30.90 0.69 -2.67
CA LYS A 283 30.93 -0.79 -2.55
C LYS A 283 32.01 -1.30 -1.61
N LYS A 284 33.16 -0.63 -1.57
CA LYS A 284 34.31 -0.98 -0.70
C LYS A 284 34.20 -0.35 0.68
N THR A 285 33.39 0.70 0.82
CA THR A 285 33.20 1.48 2.04
C THR A 285 31.70 1.76 2.23
N PRO A 286 30.91 0.75 2.62
CA PRO A 286 29.45 0.89 2.67
C PRO A 286 28.99 2.02 3.61
N GLY A 287 27.92 2.72 3.23
CA GLY A 287 27.32 3.84 3.96
C GLY A 287 27.97 5.21 3.69
N THR A 288 28.83 5.31 2.68
CA THR A 288 29.60 6.54 2.41
C THR A 288 29.21 7.27 1.13
N LEU A 289 28.31 6.73 0.30
CA LEU A 289 27.99 7.28 -1.01
C LEU A 289 27.50 8.73 -0.94
N SER A 290 26.61 9.01 0.01
CA SER A 290 26.07 10.37 0.22
C SER A 290 27.16 11.38 0.54
N THR A 291 28.08 11.02 1.44
CA THR A 291 29.20 11.87 1.87
C THR A 291 30.18 12.09 0.71
N GLN A 292 30.49 11.03 -0.04
CA GLN A 292 31.40 11.10 -1.18
C GLN A 292 30.84 12.00 -2.30
N VAL A 293 29.57 11.85 -2.64
CA VAL A 293 28.92 12.67 -3.68
C VAL A 293 28.85 14.13 -3.26
N ASN A 294 28.49 14.42 -2.00
CA ASN A 294 28.45 15.78 -1.48
C ASN A 294 29.84 16.43 -1.47
N ASN A 295 30.87 15.72 -1.03
CA ASN A 295 32.24 16.23 -1.00
C ASN A 295 32.83 16.48 -2.40
N ALA A 296 32.37 15.71 -3.40
CA ALA A 296 32.83 15.85 -4.78
C ALA A 296 32.23 17.06 -5.51
N ASN A 297 31.28 17.80 -4.90
CA ASN A 297 30.62 18.98 -5.46
C ASN A 297 30.14 18.75 -6.91
N ILE A 298 29.54 17.59 -7.17
CA ILE A 298 29.06 17.22 -8.51
C ILE A 298 27.83 18.07 -8.84
N ILE A 299 27.92 18.89 -9.87
CA ILE A 299 26.77 19.61 -10.41
C ILE A 299 25.92 18.61 -11.21
N ILE A 300 24.72 18.36 -10.72
CA ILE A 300 23.72 17.53 -11.40
C ILE A 300 22.55 18.45 -11.74
N GLU A 301 22.46 18.83 -13.02
CA GLU A 301 21.34 19.62 -13.50
C GLU A 301 20.09 18.73 -13.54
N GLY A 302 19.01 19.17 -12.91
CA GLY A 302 17.73 18.51 -13.03
C GLY A 302 17.22 18.65 -14.46
N THR A 303 16.75 17.57 -15.07
CA THR A 303 15.92 17.69 -16.27
C THR A 303 14.69 18.51 -15.91
N ASN A 304 14.51 19.67 -16.53
CA ASN A 304 13.25 20.41 -16.51
C ASN A 304 12.20 19.55 -17.22
N ILE A 305 11.59 18.62 -16.48
CA ILE A 305 10.43 17.89 -16.96
C ILE A 305 9.26 18.85 -16.79
N LYS A 306 8.87 19.50 -17.90
CA LYS A 306 7.61 20.24 -18.02
C LYS A 306 6.41 19.32 -17.86
#